data_AF-A0A3M1QIR0-F1
#
_entry.id   AF-A0A3M1QIR0-F1
#
_cell.length_a   1.000
_cell.length_b   1.000
_cell.length_c   1.000
_cell.angle_alpha   90.00
_cell.angle_beta   90.00
_cell.angle_gamma   90.00
#
_symmetry.space_group_name_H-M   'P 1'
#
loop_
_entity.id
_entity.type
_entity.pdbx_description
1 polymer ?
#
loop_
_entity_poly.entity_id
_entity_poly.type
_entity_poly.pdbx_seq_one_letter_code
_entity_poly.pdbx_strand_id
1 'polypeptide(L)'
;MSRGGRRLAVSLGAGGGPLRARPGEEVTLPLAVRDAEGRGVEAEVAVAVVDERVLALTGYATPDLADLGRFRLPDRVATRELRRLLVGQTPLGHLLNRLLTGGGGAAKAAPAAGPGISARIRRDFRPVAFFDPAVVTGRDGRAEVRFTLPDTMTTYRCFAVACDRGSGFASAERPLVAVKPFYLEPGLPRFLHAGDRFRFPLTAFDEGEAGGRAALEVEAAGPVRLALAASEVAVAGGGSAAAEVSGEATGVGEATARFRGRLGGEADAVERRLPVRPPHTLAREGHTGEVEGRGRRTVPLAPAARSLPWKRVIPGEARARLYLSRSPLLHLRPAAAYLLDYPYGCIEQTSSATFALAALRKAVAAGAIPGISLAEVDRFLRAGVERIRSMQVAGGGFAYWPGETKADREGSLYAIQALVAASEAGVEVDAKSYARALLGYALRVVAEGGDGAPFATYLLGRAGFLRPERIQEVASSQGGRAALLLPLAVEAARDGLHGGGLEARLFDLLALAEAGEG
;
A
#
# COMPACT_ATOMS: atom_id res chain seq x y z
N MET A 1 31.33 -8.75 -36.74
CA MET A 1 31.11 -10.08 -36.13
C MET A 1 30.26 -9.89 -34.89
N SER A 2 28.96 -10.16 -34.98
CA SER A 2 28.04 -10.10 -33.83
C SER A 2 28.36 -11.29 -32.92
N ARG A 3 28.94 -11.03 -31.74
CA ARG A 3 28.94 -12.03 -30.66
C ARG A 3 27.50 -12.16 -30.21
N GLY A 4 26.78 -13.15 -30.75
CA GLY A 4 25.46 -13.50 -30.26
C GLY A 4 25.55 -13.73 -28.76
N GLY A 5 24.77 -12.98 -27.99
CA GLY A 5 24.76 -13.08 -26.52
C GLY A 5 24.59 -14.53 -26.08
N ARG A 6 25.30 -14.91 -25.02
CA ARG A 6 25.26 -16.25 -24.42
C ARG A 6 23.80 -16.55 -24.04
N ARG A 7 23.15 -17.46 -24.76
CA ARG A 7 21.73 -17.77 -24.57
C ARG A 7 21.60 -18.78 -23.43
N LEU A 8 20.88 -18.41 -22.38
CA LEU A 8 20.50 -19.33 -21.31
C LEU A 8 19.09 -19.89 -21.58
N ALA A 9 18.75 -20.96 -20.88
CA ALA A 9 17.38 -21.46 -20.76
C ALA A 9 17.09 -21.74 -19.28
N VAL A 10 15.93 -21.31 -18.80
CA VAL A 10 15.41 -21.64 -17.48
C VAL A 10 14.26 -22.63 -17.63
N SER A 11 14.22 -23.66 -16.78
CA SER A 11 13.06 -24.55 -16.67
C SER A 11 12.48 -24.50 -15.26
N LEU A 12 11.15 -24.43 -15.18
CA LEU A 12 10.37 -24.42 -13.95
C LEU A 12 9.66 -25.77 -13.80
N GLY A 13 10.09 -26.64 -12.88
CA GLY A 13 9.50 -27.96 -12.68
C GLY A 13 9.89 -28.99 -13.76
N ALA A 14 9.48 -30.24 -13.58
CA ALA A 14 9.63 -31.31 -14.57
C ALA A 14 8.42 -31.37 -15.54
N GLY A 15 8.63 -31.81 -16.78
CA GLY A 15 7.57 -31.95 -17.81
C GLY A 15 7.13 -30.64 -18.48
N GLY A 16 6.25 -30.73 -19.49
CA GLY A 16 5.84 -29.58 -20.33
C GLY A 16 4.45 -28.99 -20.06
N GLY A 17 3.61 -29.64 -19.25
CA GLY A 17 2.24 -29.18 -18.96
C GLY A 17 2.15 -28.24 -17.74
N PRO A 18 0.96 -27.72 -17.40
CA PRO A 18 0.75 -26.97 -16.17
C PRO A 18 1.12 -27.79 -14.93
N LEU A 19 1.71 -27.14 -13.93
CA LEU A 19 1.85 -27.71 -12.59
C LEU A 19 0.48 -27.80 -11.94
N ARG A 20 0.26 -28.79 -11.07
CA ARG A 20 -0.97 -28.96 -10.30
C ARG A 20 -0.64 -29.20 -8.84
N ALA A 21 -1.35 -28.53 -7.97
CA ALA A 21 -1.24 -28.68 -6.52
C ALA A 21 -2.57 -28.35 -5.85
N ARG A 22 -2.75 -28.74 -4.59
CA ARG A 22 -3.92 -28.35 -3.82
C ARG A 22 -3.69 -27.01 -3.13
N PRO A 23 -4.71 -26.14 -3.03
CA PRO A 23 -4.60 -24.93 -2.23
C PRO A 23 -4.25 -25.28 -0.77
N GLY A 24 -3.34 -24.51 -0.18
CA GLY A 24 -2.84 -24.76 1.16
C GLY A 24 -1.78 -25.87 1.28
N GLU A 25 -1.38 -26.50 0.17
CA GLU A 25 -0.28 -27.48 0.09
C GLU A 25 1.08 -26.76 0.02
N GLU A 26 2.11 -27.39 0.57
CA GLU A 26 3.49 -26.97 0.34
C GLU A 26 3.96 -27.48 -1.03
N VAL A 27 4.33 -26.55 -1.89
CA VAL A 27 4.84 -26.85 -3.23
C VAL A 27 6.36 -26.70 -3.23
N THR A 28 7.01 -27.71 -3.79
CA THR A 28 8.42 -27.67 -4.13
C THR A 28 8.57 -27.42 -5.63
N LEU A 29 9.19 -26.29 -6.00
CA LEU A 29 9.43 -25.93 -7.40
C LEU A 29 10.92 -26.05 -7.73
N PRO A 30 11.34 -27.13 -8.42
CA PRO A 30 12.71 -27.25 -8.87
C PRO A 30 12.97 -26.33 -10.07
N LEU A 31 14.15 -25.74 -10.11
CA LEU A 31 14.62 -24.81 -11.12
C LEU A 31 15.88 -25.40 -11.75
N ALA A 32 16.03 -25.23 -13.07
CA ALA A 32 17.30 -25.50 -13.73
C ALA A 32 17.62 -24.43 -14.75
N VAL A 33 18.88 -23.97 -14.74
CA VAL A 33 19.45 -23.00 -15.68
C VAL A 33 20.52 -23.70 -16.49
N ARG A 34 20.40 -23.63 -17.82
CA ARG A 34 21.31 -24.29 -18.75
C ARG A 34 21.84 -23.32 -19.81
N ASP A 35 23.07 -23.55 -20.27
CA ASP A 35 23.61 -22.88 -21.45
C ASP A 35 23.05 -23.48 -22.76
N ALA A 36 23.46 -22.91 -23.90
CA ALA A 36 23.06 -23.37 -25.22
C ALA A 36 23.54 -24.80 -25.54
N GLU A 37 24.58 -25.29 -24.86
CA GLU A 37 25.09 -26.66 -24.96
C GLU A 37 24.40 -27.62 -23.97
N GLY A 38 23.44 -27.13 -23.18
CA GLY A 38 22.67 -27.92 -22.22
C GLY A 38 23.37 -28.18 -20.88
N ARG A 39 24.54 -27.57 -20.63
CA ARG A 39 25.28 -27.70 -19.37
C ARG A 39 24.66 -26.78 -18.31
N GLY A 40 24.69 -27.22 -17.06
CA GLY A 40 24.22 -26.43 -15.93
C GLY A 40 25.07 -25.18 -15.73
N VAL A 41 24.42 -24.06 -15.39
CA VAL A 41 25.08 -22.77 -15.15
C VAL A 41 24.69 -22.21 -13.79
N GLU A 42 25.70 -21.83 -13.01
CA GLU A 42 25.53 -21.04 -11.80
C GLU A 42 25.00 -19.64 -12.18
N ALA A 43 23.79 -19.33 -11.71
CA ALA A 43 23.02 -18.16 -12.08
C ALA A 43 22.20 -17.67 -10.88
N GLU A 44 21.96 -16.37 -10.83
CA GLU A 44 20.98 -15.76 -9.94
C GLU A 44 19.63 -15.73 -10.63
N VAL A 45 18.56 -16.08 -9.90
CA VAL A 45 17.22 -16.27 -10.42
C VAL A 45 16.22 -15.56 -9.52
N ALA A 46 15.51 -14.59 -10.08
CA ALA A 46 14.32 -14.01 -9.47
C ALA A 46 13.12 -14.91 -9.79
N VAL A 47 12.44 -15.43 -8.76
CA VAL A 47 11.31 -16.35 -8.89
C VAL A 47 10.07 -15.73 -8.27
N ALA A 48 8.98 -15.74 -9.01
CA ALA A 48 7.69 -15.23 -8.57
C ALA A 48 6.57 -16.21 -8.87
N VAL A 49 5.61 -16.31 -7.95
CA VAL A 49 4.39 -17.11 -8.08
C VAL A 49 3.21 -16.21 -7.75
N VAL A 50 2.56 -15.71 -8.80
CA VAL A 50 1.53 -14.66 -8.71
C VAL A 50 0.26 -15.10 -9.39
N ASP A 51 -0.90 -14.80 -8.80
CA ASP A 51 -2.21 -15.13 -9.34
C ASP A 51 -2.39 -14.49 -10.72
N GLU A 52 -2.68 -15.32 -11.72
CA GLU A 52 -2.86 -14.91 -13.11
C GLU A 52 -3.98 -13.88 -13.24
N ARG A 53 -5.02 -13.96 -12.40
CA ARG A 53 -6.14 -13.01 -12.40
C ARG A 53 -5.67 -11.59 -12.07
N VAL A 54 -4.61 -11.43 -11.27
CA VAL A 54 -4.05 -10.12 -10.95
C VAL A 54 -3.17 -9.61 -12.08
N LEU A 55 -2.31 -10.48 -12.63
CA LEU A 55 -1.42 -10.13 -13.75
C LEU A 55 -2.21 -9.75 -15.00
N ALA A 56 -3.32 -10.43 -15.27
CA ALA A 56 -4.16 -10.18 -16.42
C ALA A 56 -4.82 -8.79 -16.41
N LEU A 57 -5.11 -8.22 -15.23
CA LEU A 57 -5.74 -6.89 -15.12
C LEU A 57 -4.88 -5.78 -15.74
N THR A 58 -3.56 -5.94 -15.70
CA THR A 58 -2.61 -4.95 -16.24
C THR A 58 -1.97 -5.42 -17.56
N GLY A 59 -2.32 -6.61 -18.05
CA GLY A 59 -1.61 -7.24 -19.16
C GLY A 59 -0.13 -7.48 -18.85
N TYR A 60 0.19 -7.86 -17.61
CA TYR A 60 1.58 -8.04 -17.18
C TYR A 60 2.25 -9.18 -17.97
N ALA A 61 3.37 -8.85 -18.61
CA ALA A 61 4.24 -9.80 -19.27
C ALA A 61 5.40 -10.18 -18.35
N THR A 62 5.77 -11.46 -18.33
CA THR A 62 6.98 -11.91 -17.66
C THR A 62 8.17 -11.15 -18.24
N PRO A 63 9.01 -10.50 -17.41
CA PRO A 63 10.14 -9.74 -17.90
C PRO A 63 11.09 -10.62 -18.73
N ASP A 64 11.51 -10.11 -19.89
CA ASP A 64 12.56 -10.69 -20.71
C ASP A 64 13.76 -9.75 -20.72
N LEU A 65 14.92 -10.27 -20.34
CA LEU A 65 16.18 -9.53 -20.26
C LEU A 65 17.06 -9.72 -21.51
N ALA A 66 16.60 -10.45 -22.53
CA ALA A 66 17.36 -10.65 -23.77
C ALA A 66 17.77 -9.33 -24.45
N ASP A 67 16.97 -8.28 -24.28
CA ASP A 67 17.25 -6.94 -24.81
C ASP A 67 18.41 -6.22 -24.08
N LEU A 68 18.77 -6.61 -22.85
CA LEU A 68 19.98 -6.09 -22.19
C LEU A 68 21.26 -6.55 -22.90
N GLY A 69 21.23 -7.67 -23.61
CA GLY A 69 22.31 -8.10 -24.51
C GLY A 69 22.28 -7.38 -25.87
N ARG A 70 21.24 -6.59 -26.16
CA ARG A 70 21.00 -5.92 -27.44
C ARG A 70 20.57 -4.47 -27.22
N PHE A 71 21.53 -3.60 -26.94
CA PHE A 71 21.25 -2.18 -26.78
C PHE A 71 20.76 -1.57 -28.11
N ARG A 72 19.47 -1.23 -28.17
CA ARG A 72 18.93 -0.30 -29.17
C ARG A 72 19.13 1.10 -28.63
N LEU A 73 20.17 1.78 -29.10
CA LEU A 73 20.33 3.20 -28.78
C LEU A 73 19.30 3.99 -29.59
N PRO A 74 18.55 4.92 -28.97
CA PRO A 74 17.71 5.83 -29.73
C PRO A 74 18.59 6.60 -30.70
N ASP A 75 18.10 6.81 -31.92
CA ASP A 75 18.82 7.58 -32.90
C ASP A 75 19.07 8.98 -32.33
N ARG A 76 20.35 9.32 -32.17
CA ARG A 76 20.78 10.64 -31.66
C ARG A 76 20.89 11.67 -32.79
N VAL A 77 20.52 11.29 -34.01
CA VAL A 77 20.38 12.22 -35.13
C VAL A 77 19.04 12.94 -35.02
N ALA A 78 19.10 14.25 -34.81
CA ALA A 78 17.94 15.12 -34.91
C ALA A 78 17.90 15.76 -36.31
N THR A 79 16.93 15.35 -37.14
CA THR A 79 16.68 16.00 -38.44
C THR A 79 15.83 17.25 -38.22
N ARG A 80 16.31 18.41 -38.68
CA ARG A 80 15.56 19.67 -38.69
C ARG A 80 15.13 20.01 -40.11
N GLU A 81 13.84 20.25 -40.32
CA GLU A 81 13.26 20.56 -41.62
C GLU A 81 12.17 21.63 -41.48
N LEU A 82 12.20 22.64 -42.37
CA LEU A 82 11.27 23.77 -42.38
C LEU A 82 9.95 23.44 -43.07
N ARG A 83 9.89 22.42 -43.95
CA ARG A 83 8.65 22.01 -44.63
C ARG A 83 7.52 21.60 -43.67
N ARG A 84 7.82 21.12 -42.46
CA ARG A 84 6.82 20.83 -41.41
C ARG A 84 6.12 22.08 -40.85
N LEU A 85 6.67 23.28 -41.08
CA LEU A 85 6.04 24.57 -40.73
C LEU A 85 5.09 25.08 -41.81
N LEU A 86 5.11 24.49 -43.02
CA LEU A 86 4.25 24.86 -44.15
C LEU A 86 3.00 23.96 -44.29
N VAL A 87 3.02 22.77 -43.68
CA VAL A 87 1.90 21.82 -43.69
C VAL A 87 1.49 21.57 -42.25
N GLY A 88 0.35 22.13 -41.85
CA GLY A 88 -0.26 21.87 -40.54
C GLY A 88 -0.61 20.39 -40.41
N GLN A 89 0.21 19.63 -39.69
CA GLN A 89 -0.15 18.29 -39.24
C GLN A 89 -0.41 18.32 -37.74
N THR A 90 -1.64 18.01 -37.35
CA THR A 90 -2.01 17.66 -35.98
C THR A 90 -1.33 16.34 -35.62
N PRO A 91 -0.39 16.29 -34.65
CA PRO A 91 0.19 15.04 -34.20
C PRO A 91 -0.85 14.31 -33.33
N LEU A 92 -1.52 13.31 -33.89
CA LEU A 92 -2.47 12.45 -33.17
C LEU A 92 -1.78 11.44 -32.20
N GLY A 93 -0.48 11.57 -31.97
CA GLY A 93 0.34 10.64 -31.18
C GLY A 93 0.28 10.80 -29.65
N HIS A 94 -0.46 11.79 -29.14
CA HIS A 94 -0.58 12.07 -27.70
C HIS A 94 -1.96 11.76 -27.10
N LEU A 95 -2.83 11.03 -27.82
CA LEU A 95 -4.18 10.67 -27.36
C LEU A 95 -4.26 9.36 -26.56
N LEU A 96 -3.13 8.78 -26.12
CA LEU A 96 -3.14 7.56 -25.33
C LEU A 96 -2.73 7.85 -23.87
N ASN A 97 -3.71 8.23 -23.07
CA ASN A 97 -3.63 8.05 -21.62
C ASN A 97 -3.81 6.56 -21.32
N ARG A 98 -2.74 5.87 -20.91
CA ARG A 98 -2.88 4.61 -20.19
C ARG A 98 -3.30 4.94 -18.75
N LEU A 99 -4.51 4.53 -18.39
CA LEU A 99 -5.00 4.61 -17.02
C LEU A 99 -4.09 3.76 -16.11
N LEU A 100 -3.43 4.41 -15.17
CA LEU A 100 -2.79 3.75 -14.03
C LEU A 100 -3.89 3.49 -12.98
N THR A 101 -4.34 2.25 -12.88
CA THR A 101 -5.23 1.82 -11.80
C THR A 101 -4.42 1.61 -10.53
N GLY A 102 -4.71 2.41 -9.50
CA GLY A 102 -4.12 2.27 -8.17
C GLY A 102 -4.60 0.99 -7.48
N GLY A 103 -3.65 0.13 -7.12
CA GLY A 103 -3.89 -1.08 -6.33
C GLY A 103 -4.24 -0.74 -4.89
N GLY A 104 -5.35 -1.28 -4.41
CA GLY A 104 -5.71 -1.30 -3.00
C GLY A 104 -5.14 -2.55 -2.32
N GLY A 105 -4.64 -2.40 -1.09
CA GLY A 105 -4.29 -3.53 -0.25
C GLY A 105 -3.75 -3.12 1.11
N ALA A 106 -4.53 -3.38 2.16
CA ALA A 106 -4.06 -3.95 3.42
C ALA A 106 -5.25 -4.27 4.34
N ALA A 107 -5.56 -5.55 4.49
CA ALA A 107 -6.25 -6.05 5.68
C ALA A 107 -5.70 -7.44 6.03
N LYS A 108 -5.09 -7.56 7.22
CA LYS A 108 -4.78 -8.84 7.88
C LYS A 108 -5.42 -8.85 9.27
N ALA A 109 -5.89 -10.04 9.70
CA ALA A 109 -5.49 -10.73 10.94
C ALA A 109 -6.64 -11.57 11.55
N ALA A 110 -6.55 -12.92 11.51
CA ALA A 110 -7.46 -14.02 11.96
C ALA A 110 -8.07 -13.90 13.39
N PRO A 111 -9.10 -14.69 13.82
CA PRO A 111 -8.83 -16.03 14.40
C PRO A 111 -9.98 -17.12 14.43
N ALA A 112 -9.55 -18.33 14.85
CA ALA A 112 -10.19 -19.46 15.60
C ALA A 112 -11.50 -20.14 15.13
N ALA A 113 -11.55 -21.48 15.31
CA ALA A 113 -12.53 -22.42 14.77
C ALA A 113 -13.42 -23.06 15.86
N GLY A 114 -14.66 -23.42 15.48
CA GLY A 114 -15.61 -24.23 16.27
C GLY A 114 -16.10 -25.45 15.45
N PRO A 115 -16.76 -26.44 16.09
CA PRO A 115 -17.01 -27.77 15.54
C PRO A 115 -18.27 -27.81 14.65
N GLY A 116 -18.11 -28.34 13.44
CA GLY A 116 -19.10 -28.57 12.39
C GLY A 116 -18.39 -29.22 11.20
N ILE A 117 -19.11 -29.73 10.19
CA ILE A 117 -18.61 -30.59 9.09
C ILE A 117 -17.10 -30.40 8.85
N SER A 118 -16.32 -31.44 9.18
CA SER A 118 -14.86 -31.35 9.27
C SER A 118 -14.22 -31.24 7.89
N ALA A 119 -14.07 -30.01 7.41
CA ALA A 119 -13.22 -29.65 6.28
C ALA A 119 -12.28 -28.52 6.72
N ARG A 120 -11.06 -28.50 6.17
CA ARG A 120 -10.10 -27.40 6.39
C ARG A 120 -10.74 -26.09 5.90
N ILE A 121 -10.84 -25.10 6.78
CA ILE A 121 -11.43 -23.78 6.48
C ILE A 121 -10.42 -22.93 5.72
N ARG A 122 -10.80 -22.44 4.53
CA ARG A 122 -9.99 -21.56 3.69
C ARG A 122 -10.04 -20.11 4.20
N ARG A 123 -8.86 -19.52 4.42
CA ARG A 123 -8.67 -18.19 5.04
C ARG A 123 -7.57 -17.34 4.38
N ASP A 124 -6.59 -17.95 3.71
CA ASP A 124 -5.51 -17.24 3.02
C ASP A 124 -5.85 -17.05 1.53
N PHE A 125 -5.91 -15.80 1.08
CA PHE A 125 -6.27 -15.44 -0.30
C PHE A 125 -5.29 -14.45 -0.93
N ARG A 126 -4.02 -14.51 -0.52
CA ARG A 126 -2.98 -13.64 -1.07
C ARG A 126 -2.83 -13.86 -2.58
N PRO A 127 -2.71 -12.78 -3.38
CA PRO A 127 -2.46 -12.90 -4.81
C PRO A 127 -1.01 -13.28 -5.13
N VAL A 128 -0.07 -13.02 -4.22
CA VAL A 128 1.34 -13.43 -4.33
C VAL A 128 1.55 -14.62 -3.39
N ALA A 129 1.75 -15.80 -3.96
CA ALA A 129 2.04 -17.01 -3.20
C ALA A 129 3.51 -17.04 -2.75
N PHE A 130 4.41 -16.63 -3.64
CA PHE A 130 5.85 -16.62 -3.40
C PHE A 130 6.57 -15.55 -4.22
N PHE A 131 7.61 -14.95 -3.65
CA PHE A 131 8.55 -14.10 -4.36
C PHE A 131 9.91 -14.17 -3.66
N ASP A 132 10.95 -14.51 -4.42
CA ASP A 132 12.34 -14.45 -4.00
C ASP A 132 13.18 -13.87 -5.15
N PRO A 133 13.80 -12.69 -4.98
CA PRO A 133 14.55 -12.04 -6.05
C PRO A 133 15.94 -12.63 -6.28
N ALA A 134 16.46 -13.49 -5.40
CA ALA A 134 17.90 -13.78 -5.33
C ALA A 134 18.21 -15.29 -5.12
N VAL A 135 17.47 -16.18 -5.79
CA VAL A 135 17.73 -17.62 -5.74
C VAL A 135 18.99 -17.93 -6.55
N VAL A 136 20.03 -18.48 -5.92
CA VAL A 136 21.27 -18.84 -6.62
C VAL A 136 21.28 -20.33 -6.94
N THR A 137 21.51 -20.69 -8.20
CA THR A 137 21.69 -22.09 -8.61
C THR A 137 23.07 -22.63 -8.21
N GLY A 138 23.14 -23.93 -7.98
CA GLY A 138 24.42 -24.63 -7.83
C GLY A 138 25.23 -24.64 -9.13
N ARG A 139 26.46 -25.16 -9.05
CA ARG A 139 27.35 -25.33 -10.22
C ARG A 139 26.79 -26.27 -11.30
N ASP A 140 25.85 -27.12 -10.93
CA ASP A 140 25.09 -28.00 -11.83
C ASP A 140 23.87 -27.29 -12.45
N GLY A 141 23.71 -26.00 -12.18
CA GLY A 141 22.62 -25.15 -12.66
C GLY A 141 21.28 -25.41 -11.98
N ARG A 142 21.22 -26.11 -10.85
CA ARG A 142 19.95 -26.44 -10.18
C ARG A 142 19.71 -25.62 -8.92
N ALA A 143 18.46 -25.31 -8.66
CA ALA A 143 17.98 -24.75 -7.40
C ALA A 143 16.56 -25.29 -7.10
N GLU A 144 16.09 -25.07 -5.88
CA GLU A 144 14.74 -25.45 -5.46
C GLU A 144 14.19 -24.37 -4.56
N VAL A 145 12.93 -23.99 -4.78
CA VAL A 145 12.19 -23.12 -3.87
C VAL A 145 10.99 -23.87 -3.29
N ARG A 146 10.70 -23.61 -2.02
CA ARG A 146 9.56 -24.20 -1.30
C ARG A 146 8.65 -23.10 -0.78
N PHE A 147 7.36 -23.26 -1.01
CA PHE A 147 6.37 -22.29 -0.56
C PHE A 147 5.01 -22.94 -0.35
N THR A 148 4.23 -22.41 0.58
CA THR A 148 2.84 -22.85 0.79
C THR A 148 1.90 -22.04 -0.08
N LEU A 149 1.06 -22.72 -0.86
CA LEU A 149 0.03 -22.06 -1.66
C LEU A 149 -1.04 -21.44 -0.76
N PRO A 150 -1.55 -20.24 -1.10
CA PRO A 150 -2.79 -19.73 -0.51
C PRO A 150 -3.97 -20.68 -0.75
N ASP A 151 -5.07 -20.48 -0.02
CA ASP A 151 -6.29 -21.28 -0.13
C ASP A 151 -7.19 -20.86 -1.32
N THR A 152 -6.64 -20.12 -2.29
CA THR A 152 -7.36 -19.63 -3.48
C THR A 152 -7.46 -20.73 -4.54
N MET A 153 -8.65 -20.91 -5.13
CA MET A 153 -8.82 -21.71 -6.34
C MET A 153 -8.46 -20.83 -7.54
N THR A 154 -7.24 -20.97 -8.05
CA THR A 154 -6.76 -20.12 -9.15
C THR A 154 -5.63 -20.79 -9.93
N THR A 155 -5.26 -20.17 -11.04
CA THR A 155 -4.01 -20.45 -11.72
C THR A 155 -3.00 -19.38 -11.30
N TYR A 156 -1.90 -19.82 -10.71
CA TYR A 156 -0.74 -18.98 -10.49
C TYR A 156 0.15 -19.03 -11.73
N ARG A 157 0.74 -17.90 -12.13
CA ARG A 157 1.89 -17.87 -13.01
C ARG A 157 3.14 -18.02 -12.17
N CYS A 158 3.82 -19.15 -12.30
CA CYS A 158 5.20 -19.27 -11.86
C CYS A 158 6.07 -18.68 -12.96
N PHE A 159 6.87 -17.66 -12.67
CA PHE A 159 7.85 -17.16 -13.61
C PHE A 159 9.20 -16.95 -12.95
N ALA A 160 10.24 -17.11 -13.75
CA ALA A 160 11.62 -16.89 -13.34
C ALA A 160 12.35 -16.04 -14.36
N VAL A 161 13.23 -15.19 -13.87
CA VAL A 161 14.17 -14.39 -14.66
C VAL A 161 15.55 -14.65 -14.11
N ALA A 162 16.47 -15.11 -14.96
CA ALA A 162 17.80 -15.53 -14.56
C ALA A 162 18.89 -14.71 -15.26
N CYS A 163 19.98 -14.47 -14.54
CA CYS A 163 21.24 -13.95 -15.08
C CYS A 163 22.42 -14.78 -14.58
N ASP A 164 23.39 -15.06 -15.46
CA ASP A 164 24.67 -15.65 -15.06
C ASP A 164 25.70 -14.56 -14.70
N ARG A 165 26.85 -14.97 -14.15
CA ARG A 165 27.96 -14.05 -13.82
C ARG A 165 28.58 -13.35 -15.05
N GLY A 166 28.21 -13.77 -16.26
CA GLY A 166 28.70 -13.20 -17.51
C GLY A 166 27.71 -12.20 -18.10
N SER A 167 27.02 -12.61 -19.15
CA SER A 167 26.01 -11.79 -19.84
C SER A 167 24.91 -12.66 -20.43
N GLY A 168 24.69 -13.83 -19.82
CA GLY A 168 23.63 -14.74 -20.16
C GLY A 168 22.36 -14.39 -19.42
N PHE A 169 21.26 -14.29 -20.16
CA PHE A 169 19.94 -14.01 -19.63
C PHE A 169 18.94 -15.04 -20.11
N ALA A 170 17.95 -15.34 -19.28
CA ALA A 170 16.79 -16.13 -19.69
C ALA A 170 15.58 -15.82 -18.81
N SER A 171 14.40 -16.00 -19.37
CA SER A 171 13.15 -16.00 -18.64
C SER A 171 12.33 -17.24 -19.00
N ALA A 172 11.50 -17.67 -18.07
CA ALA A 172 10.55 -18.75 -18.29
C ALA A 172 9.31 -18.51 -17.44
N GLU A 173 8.16 -18.95 -17.94
CA GLU A 173 6.93 -18.97 -17.19
C GLU A 173 6.24 -20.32 -17.35
N ARG A 174 5.49 -20.71 -16.32
CA ARG A 174 4.72 -21.94 -16.29
C ARG A 174 3.48 -21.76 -15.42
N PRO A 175 2.29 -22.15 -15.89
CA PRO A 175 1.09 -22.11 -15.06
C PRO A 175 1.14 -23.18 -13.97
N LEU A 176 0.67 -22.82 -12.78
CA LEU A 176 0.40 -23.71 -11.65
C LEU A 176 -1.07 -23.60 -11.28
N VAL A 177 -1.83 -24.65 -11.57
CA VAL A 177 -3.26 -24.74 -11.28
C VAL A 177 -3.45 -25.25 -9.85
N ALA A 178 -3.97 -24.38 -8.98
CA ALA A 178 -4.29 -24.67 -7.60
C ALA A 178 -5.81 -24.84 -7.48
N VAL A 179 -6.30 -26.08 -7.45
CA VAL A 179 -7.74 -26.36 -7.41
C VAL A 179 -8.05 -27.63 -6.60
N LYS A 180 -9.22 -27.66 -5.98
CA LYS A 180 -9.79 -28.86 -5.34
C LYS A 180 -10.78 -29.53 -6.28
N PRO A 181 -10.97 -30.87 -6.20
CA PRO A 181 -12.01 -31.55 -6.97
C PRO A 181 -13.41 -30.97 -6.75
N PHE A 182 -13.71 -30.52 -5.52
CA PHE A 182 -14.92 -29.79 -5.17
C PHE A 182 -14.59 -28.57 -4.31
N TYR A 183 -15.21 -27.42 -4.61
CA TYR A 183 -15.04 -26.19 -3.85
C TYR A 183 -16.26 -25.27 -3.91
N LEU A 184 -16.32 -24.34 -2.94
CA LEU A 184 -17.35 -23.30 -2.88
C LEU A 184 -16.78 -21.91 -3.18
N GLU A 185 -17.53 -21.06 -3.89
CA GLU A 185 -17.24 -19.63 -4.00
C GLU A 185 -18.45 -18.79 -3.56
N PRO A 186 -18.36 -18.10 -2.41
CA PRO A 186 -19.41 -17.17 -1.99
C PRO A 186 -19.26 -15.82 -2.69
N GLY A 187 -20.31 -15.36 -3.39
CA GLY A 187 -20.40 -14.05 -4.03
C GLY A 187 -20.66 -12.88 -3.07
N LEU A 188 -20.02 -12.87 -1.90
CA LEU A 188 -20.29 -11.89 -0.84
C LEU A 188 -19.94 -10.45 -1.26
N PRO A 189 -20.72 -9.44 -0.83
CA PRO A 189 -20.34 -8.04 -0.94
C PRO A 189 -19.08 -7.75 -0.12
N ARG A 190 -18.34 -6.70 -0.49
CA ARG A 190 -17.09 -6.31 0.20
C ARG A 190 -17.32 -5.70 1.58
N PHE A 191 -18.47 -5.07 1.77
CA PHE A 191 -18.91 -4.47 3.02
C PHE A 191 -20.44 -4.33 2.98
N LEU A 192 -21.03 -4.09 4.14
CA LEU A 192 -22.44 -3.77 4.30
C LEU A 192 -22.58 -2.51 5.15
N HIS A 193 -23.75 -1.88 5.10
CA HIS A 193 -24.19 -0.98 6.13
C HIS A 193 -25.21 -1.67 7.04
N ALA A 194 -25.26 -1.26 8.31
CA ALA A 194 -26.27 -1.76 9.22
C ALA A 194 -27.68 -1.42 8.71
N GLY A 195 -28.57 -2.41 8.69
CA GLY A 195 -29.91 -2.34 8.10
C GLY A 195 -30.00 -2.87 6.65
N ASP A 196 -28.87 -3.11 5.98
CA ASP A 196 -28.89 -3.66 4.62
C ASP A 196 -29.50 -5.06 4.59
N ARG A 197 -30.35 -5.30 3.58
CA ARG A 197 -30.82 -6.62 3.17
C ARG A 197 -30.23 -6.96 1.82
N PHE A 198 -29.64 -8.14 1.72
CA PHE A 198 -28.84 -8.51 0.56
C PHE A 198 -29.04 -9.98 0.19
N ARG A 199 -28.70 -10.30 -1.05
CA ARG A 199 -28.70 -11.67 -1.59
C ARG A 199 -27.43 -11.87 -2.40
N PHE A 200 -26.87 -13.07 -2.35
CA PHE A 200 -25.71 -13.44 -3.14
C PHE A 200 -25.70 -14.94 -3.44
N PRO A 201 -25.06 -15.37 -4.53
CA PRO A 201 -24.90 -16.80 -4.82
C PRO A 201 -23.81 -17.41 -3.95
N LEU A 202 -24.09 -18.59 -3.39
CA LEU A 202 -23.09 -19.55 -2.94
C LEU A 202 -22.94 -20.60 -4.03
N THR A 203 -21.88 -20.51 -4.83
CA THR A 203 -21.66 -21.40 -5.96
C THR A 203 -20.82 -22.60 -5.56
N ALA A 204 -21.30 -23.79 -5.86
CA ALA A 204 -20.58 -25.05 -5.73
C ALA A 204 -20.05 -25.47 -7.10
N PHE A 205 -18.76 -25.83 -7.16
CA PHE A 205 -18.07 -26.27 -8.37
C PHE A 205 -17.62 -27.72 -8.20
N ASP A 206 -17.85 -28.53 -9.24
CA ASP A 206 -17.31 -29.88 -9.37
C ASP A 206 -16.35 -29.93 -10.56
N GLU A 207 -15.07 -30.17 -10.28
CA GLU A 207 -14.03 -30.36 -11.30
C GLU A 207 -13.89 -31.84 -11.70
N GLY A 208 -14.65 -32.75 -11.08
CA GLY A 208 -14.76 -34.15 -11.45
C GLY A 208 -15.85 -34.40 -12.50
N GLU A 209 -15.91 -35.61 -13.04
CA GLU A 209 -16.86 -35.95 -14.12
C GLU A 209 -18.22 -36.48 -13.62
N ALA A 210 -18.33 -36.83 -12.34
CA ALA A 210 -19.48 -37.56 -11.81
C ALA A 210 -20.71 -36.66 -11.54
N GLY A 211 -20.50 -35.43 -11.07
CA GLY A 211 -21.60 -34.60 -10.56
C GLY A 211 -22.29 -35.19 -9.34
N GLY A 212 -23.39 -34.57 -8.92
CA GLY A 212 -24.24 -35.05 -7.85
C GLY A 212 -25.01 -33.95 -7.12
N ARG A 213 -25.49 -34.27 -5.92
CA ARG A 213 -26.12 -33.28 -5.02
C ARG A 213 -25.08 -32.79 -4.01
N ALA A 214 -24.76 -31.50 -4.08
CA ALA A 214 -23.88 -30.85 -3.14
C ALA A 214 -24.71 -30.36 -1.93
N ALA A 215 -24.42 -30.88 -0.74
CA ALA A 215 -24.98 -30.35 0.51
C ALA A 215 -24.25 -29.07 0.90
N LEU A 216 -24.99 -28.06 1.37
CA LEU A 216 -24.51 -26.71 1.65
C LEU A 216 -24.95 -26.25 3.04
N GLU A 217 -24.05 -25.61 3.77
CA GLU A 217 -24.31 -25.00 5.08
C GLU A 217 -23.74 -23.58 5.13
N VAL A 218 -24.46 -22.68 5.81
CA VAL A 218 -24.01 -21.30 6.06
C VAL A 218 -24.15 -20.98 7.55
N GLU A 219 -23.13 -20.34 8.10
CA GLU A 219 -23.10 -19.85 9.47
C GLU A 219 -22.56 -18.41 9.45
N ALA A 220 -23.11 -17.55 10.31
CA ALA A 220 -22.61 -16.19 10.51
C ALA A 220 -22.40 -15.91 12.00
N ALA A 221 -21.32 -15.22 12.31
CA ALA A 221 -21.02 -14.68 13.63
C ALA A 221 -20.87 -13.15 13.54
N GLY A 222 -21.32 -12.43 14.56
CA GLY A 222 -21.31 -10.96 14.59
C GLY A 222 -22.62 -10.36 14.05
N PRO A 223 -22.61 -9.10 13.58
CA PRO A 223 -23.83 -8.33 13.29
C PRO A 223 -24.47 -8.68 11.93
N VAL A 224 -24.42 -9.94 11.50
CA VAL A 224 -25.02 -10.41 10.23
C VAL A 224 -25.78 -11.69 10.47
N ARG A 225 -26.96 -11.80 9.86
CA ARG A 225 -27.72 -13.05 9.75
C ARG A 225 -27.70 -13.52 8.31
N LEU A 226 -27.52 -14.81 8.10
CA LEU A 226 -27.55 -15.45 6.78
C LEU A 226 -28.58 -16.58 6.80
N ALA A 227 -29.28 -16.74 5.69
CA ALA A 227 -30.23 -17.81 5.46
C ALA A 227 -30.08 -18.34 4.03
N LEU A 228 -29.90 -19.65 3.93
CA LEU A 228 -29.73 -20.36 2.67
C LEU A 228 -31.11 -20.74 2.10
N ALA A 229 -31.35 -20.47 0.81
CA ALA A 229 -32.61 -20.80 0.16
C ALA A 229 -32.79 -22.32 -0.07
N ALA A 230 -31.69 -23.03 -0.33
CA ALA A 230 -31.67 -24.47 -0.51
C ALA A 230 -30.39 -25.07 0.07
N SER A 231 -30.52 -26.05 0.97
CA SER A 231 -29.39 -26.77 1.59
C SER A 231 -28.75 -27.81 0.67
N GLU A 232 -29.30 -28.02 -0.53
CA GLU A 232 -28.72 -28.88 -1.55
C GLU A 232 -28.89 -28.28 -2.94
N VAL A 233 -27.88 -28.45 -3.80
CA VAL A 233 -27.92 -28.09 -5.22
C VAL A 233 -27.43 -29.23 -6.09
N ALA A 234 -28.05 -29.42 -7.26
CA ALA A 234 -27.59 -30.40 -8.24
C ALA A 234 -26.46 -29.78 -9.08
N VAL A 235 -25.27 -30.38 -9.03
CA VAL A 235 -24.07 -29.96 -9.77
C VAL A 235 -23.78 -31.03 -10.83
N ALA A 236 -23.65 -30.63 -12.08
CA ALA A 236 -23.16 -31.52 -13.14
C ALA A 236 -21.64 -31.70 -13.03
N GLY A 237 -21.11 -32.85 -13.44
CA GLY A 237 -19.66 -33.05 -13.53
C GLY A 237 -19.01 -32.02 -14.46
N GLY A 238 -17.88 -31.44 -14.05
CA GLY A 238 -17.19 -30.34 -14.71
C GLY A 238 -17.98 -29.03 -14.69
N GLY A 239 -19.04 -28.96 -13.88
CA GLY A 239 -20.00 -27.86 -13.84
C GLY A 239 -20.06 -27.14 -12.51
N SER A 240 -21.02 -26.21 -12.42
CA SER A 240 -21.27 -25.45 -11.20
C SER A 240 -22.76 -25.20 -11.00
N ALA A 241 -23.20 -25.14 -9.75
CA ALA A 241 -24.55 -24.71 -9.41
C ALA A 241 -24.53 -23.79 -8.18
N ALA A 242 -25.44 -22.83 -8.13
CA ALA A 242 -25.51 -21.85 -7.05
C ALA A 242 -26.80 -21.99 -6.24
N ALA A 243 -26.66 -21.87 -4.92
CA ALA A 243 -27.77 -21.60 -4.02
C ALA A 243 -27.81 -20.11 -3.68
N GLU A 244 -29.00 -19.52 -3.65
CA GLU A 244 -29.14 -18.14 -3.15
C GLU A 244 -28.99 -18.13 -1.62
N VAL A 245 -28.15 -17.23 -1.13
CA VAL A 245 -28.05 -16.87 0.29
C VAL A 245 -28.64 -15.48 0.45
N SER A 246 -29.62 -15.36 1.35
CA SER A 246 -30.16 -14.08 1.80
C SER A 246 -29.51 -13.68 3.13
N GLY A 247 -29.39 -12.37 3.36
CA GLY A 247 -28.83 -11.87 4.60
C GLY A 247 -29.35 -10.51 5.02
N GLU A 248 -29.18 -10.21 6.30
CA GLU A 248 -29.51 -8.94 6.92
C GLU A 248 -28.36 -8.49 7.84
N ALA A 249 -27.92 -7.24 7.67
CA ALA A 249 -26.98 -6.58 8.55
C ALA A 249 -27.73 -6.00 9.76
N THR A 250 -27.48 -6.54 10.94
CA THR A 250 -28.25 -6.24 12.17
C THR A 250 -27.61 -5.20 13.09
N GLY A 251 -26.37 -4.77 12.80
CA GLY A 251 -25.65 -3.78 13.59
C GLY A 251 -24.31 -3.43 12.95
N VAL A 252 -23.48 -2.63 13.64
CA VAL A 252 -22.16 -2.21 13.15
C VAL A 252 -21.07 -3.08 13.77
N GLY A 253 -20.05 -3.42 12.98
CA GLY A 253 -18.88 -4.18 13.42
C GLY A 253 -18.39 -5.18 12.37
N GLU A 254 -17.38 -5.96 12.74
CA GLU A 254 -16.88 -7.05 11.90
C GLU A 254 -17.76 -8.29 12.07
N ALA A 255 -18.31 -8.80 10.97
CA ALA A 255 -18.96 -10.10 10.92
C ALA A 255 -18.05 -11.15 10.27
N THR A 256 -18.25 -12.41 10.63
CA THR A 256 -17.59 -13.56 10.01
C THR A 256 -18.65 -14.48 9.41
N ALA A 257 -18.56 -14.74 8.11
CA ALA A 257 -19.42 -15.68 7.40
C ALA A 257 -18.64 -16.95 7.06
N ARG A 258 -19.20 -18.10 7.40
CA ARG A 258 -18.65 -19.42 7.11
C ARG A 258 -19.59 -20.18 6.18
N PHE A 259 -19.03 -20.78 5.16
CA PHE A 259 -19.74 -21.59 4.18
C PHE A 259 -19.10 -22.97 4.17
N ARG A 260 -19.90 -24.03 4.25
CA ARG A 260 -19.42 -25.42 4.15
C ARG A 260 -20.21 -26.12 3.08
N GLY A 261 -19.57 -27.08 2.42
CA GLY A 261 -20.27 -27.93 1.48
C GLY A 261 -19.60 -29.28 1.32
N ARG A 262 -20.38 -30.24 0.83
CA ARG A 262 -19.93 -31.59 0.54
C ARG A 262 -20.59 -32.10 -0.73
N LEU A 263 -19.80 -32.75 -1.59
CA LEU A 263 -20.27 -33.47 -2.77
C LEU A 263 -19.59 -34.84 -2.77
N GLY A 264 -20.38 -35.90 -2.57
CA GLY A 264 -19.83 -37.26 -2.42
C GLY A 264 -18.83 -37.35 -1.26
N GLY A 265 -17.60 -37.77 -1.56
CA GLY A 265 -16.49 -37.86 -0.60
C GLY A 265 -15.69 -36.57 -0.41
N GLU A 266 -15.93 -35.54 -1.23
CA GLU A 266 -15.18 -34.29 -1.21
C GLU A 266 -15.92 -33.20 -0.41
N ALA A 267 -15.18 -32.33 0.27
CA ALA A 267 -15.75 -31.26 1.08
C ALA A 267 -14.90 -29.98 1.02
N ASP A 268 -15.56 -28.82 1.14
CA ASP A 268 -14.92 -27.52 1.22
C ASP A 268 -15.54 -26.64 2.29
N ALA A 269 -14.73 -25.74 2.84
CA ALA A 269 -15.18 -24.74 3.79
C ALA A 269 -14.47 -23.41 3.56
N VAL A 270 -15.22 -22.31 3.55
CA VAL A 270 -14.72 -20.96 3.29
C VAL A 270 -15.12 -20.04 4.43
N GLU A 271 -14.18 -19.25 4.94
CA GLU A 271 -14.49 -18.19 5.90
C GLU A 271 -14.14 -16.82 5.31
N ARG A 272 -15.09 -15.89 5.40
CA ARG A 272 -14.93 -14.51 4.95
C ARG A 272 -15.29 -13.54 6.06
N ARG A 273 -14.55 -12.44 6.11
CA ARG A 273 -14.88 -11.29 6.95
C ARG A 273 -15.75 -10.34 6.17
N LEU A 274 -16.75 -9.83 6.84
CA LEU A 274 -17.71 -8.90 6.27
C LEU A 274 -17.83 -7.69 7.18
N PRO A 275 -17.13 -6.58 6.85
CA PRO A 275 -17.25 -5.36 7.63
C PRO A 275 -18.64 -4.76 7.46
N VAL A 276 -19.32 -4.49 8.56
CA VAL A 276 -20.59 -3.77 8.61
C VAL A 276 -20.38 -2.38 9.18
N ARG A 277 -20.69 -1.36 8.38
CA ARG A 277 -20.42 0.05 8.66
C ARG A 277 -21.69 0.79 9.09
N PRO A 278 -21.55 1.93 9.79
CA PRO A 278 -22.68 2.83 10.00
C PRO A 278 -23.24 3.32 8.65
N PRO A 279 -24.57 3.33 8.43
CA PRO A 279 -25.19 3.85 7.20
C PRO A 279 -25.13 5.39 7.08
N HIS A 280 -24.56 6.06 8.09
CA HIS A 280 -24.50 7.52 8.19
C HIS A 280 -23.09 7.97 8.57
N THR A 281 -22.78 9.22 8.23
CA THR A 281 -21.54 9.86 8.66
C THR A 281 -21.57 10.09 10.17
N LEU A 282 -20.50 9.70 10.86
CA LEU A 282 -20.37 9.97 12.29
C LEU A 282 -20.06 11.46 12.51
N ALA A 283 -20.90 12.14 13.28
CA ALA A 283 -20.60 13.46 13.81
C ALA A 283 -19.79 13.31 15.09
N ARG A 284 -18.71 14.09 15.21
CA ARG A 284 -17.92 14.19 16.45
C ARG A 284 -17.93 15.63 16.92
N GLU A 285 -18.28 15.81 18.18
CA GLU A 285 -18.24 17.10 18.85
C GLU A 285 -17.33 17.00 20.07
N GLY A 286 -16.52 18.05 20.25
CA GLY A 286 -15.61 18.16 21.37
C GLY A 286 -15.93 19.43 22.15
N HIS A 287 -16.08 19.27 23.47
CA HIS A 287 -16.08 20.40 24.39
C HIS A 287 -14.84 20.31 25.25
N THR A 288 -14.15 21.44 25.41
CA THR A 288 -13.03 21.57 26.33
C THR A 288 -13.34 22.66 27.33
N GLY A 289 -12.72 22.57 28.50
CA GLY A 289 -12.91 23.54 29.57
C GLY A 289 -12.05 23.18 30.76
N GLU A 290 -11.90 24.16 31.64
CA GLU A 290 -11.10 24.06 32.85
C GLU A 290 -12.02 24.11 34.06
N VAL A 291 -11.63 23.44 35.13
CA VAL A 291 -12.33 23.46 36.41
C VAL A 291 -11.28 23.66 37.49
N GLU A 292 -11.42 24.72 38.27
CA GLU A 292 -10.60 24.99 39.44
C GLU A 292 -11.41 24.70 40.72
N GLY A 293 -10.77 24.05 41.69
CA GLY A 293 -11.41 23.70 42.96
C GLY A 293 -12.66 22.84 42.80
N ARG A 294 -13.70 23.11 43.61
CA ARG A 294 -14.98 22.42 43.55
C ARG A 294 -15.95 23.20 42.67
N GLY A 295 -16.26 22.66 41.49
CA GLY A 295 -17.18 23.29 40.54
C GLY A 295 -18.14 22.30 39.90
N ARG A 296 -19.25 22.81 39.34
CA ARG A 296 -20.17 22.07 38.49
C ARG A 296 -20.14 22.67 37.08
N ARG A 297 -19.77 21.87 36.08
CA ARG A 297 -19.82 22.25 34.67
C ARG A 297 -20.90 21.45 33.95
N THR A 298 -21.84 22.15 33.33
CA THR A 298 -22.86 21.54 32.45
C THR A 298 -22.39 21.70 31.01
N VAL A 299 -22.20 20.59 30.29
CA VAL A 299 -21.88 20.60 28.86
C VAL A 299 -23.18 20.39 28.08
N PRO A 300 -23.67 21.40 27.36
CA PRO A 300 -24.87 21.22 26.55
C PRO A 300 -24.58 20.25 25.40
N LEU A 301 -25.49 19.30 25.14
CA LEU A 301 -25.48 18.58 23.86
C LEU A 301 -25.64 19.60 22.74
N ALA A 302 -24.87 19.47 21.66
CA ALA A 302 -24.99 20.41 20.56
C ALA A 302 -26.30 20.22 19.79
N PRO A 303 -26.68 21.21 18.96
CA PRO A 303 -27.95 21.20 18.24
C PRO A 303 -28.16 19.94 17.40
N ALA A 304 -27.11 19.46 16.71
CA ALA A 304 -27.18 18.26 15.88
C ALA A 304 -27.57 17.03 16.71
N ALA A 305 -26.92 16.81 17.86
CA ALA A 305 -27.23 15.72 18.77
C ALA A 305 -28.65 15.81 19.36
N ARG A 306 -29.17 17.02 19.62
CA ARG A 306 -30.56 17.20 20.09
C ARG A 306 -31.59 16.84 19.03
N SER A 307 -31.28 17.10 17.77
CA SER A 307 -32.14 16.76 16.63
C SER A 307 -32.05 15.30 16.18
N LEU A 308 -31.11 14.52 16.74
CA LEU A 308 -30.95 13.12 16.35
C LEU A 308 -32.21 12.31 16.71
N PRO A 309 -32.70 11.46 15.79
CA PRO A 309 -33.75 10.52 16.11
C PRO A 309 -33.17 9.40 16.98
N TRP A 310 -33.01 9.62 18.29
CA TRP A 310 -32.35 8.70 19.23
C TRP A 310 -32.93 7.28 19.21
N LYS A 311 -34.21 7.12 18.86
CA LYS A 311 -34.86 5.81 18.69
C LYS A 311 -34.35 5.01 17.47
N ARG A 312 -33.69 5.67 16.51
CA ARG A 312 -33.11 5.08 15.29
C ARG A 312 -31.60 4.93 15.35
N VAL A 313 -30.95 5.49 16.38
CA VAL A 313 -29.51 5.33 16.58
C VAL A 313 -29.25 3.89 17.01
N ILE A 314 -28.33 3.20 16.33
CA ILE A 314 -28.05 1.80 16.65
C ILE A 314 -27.30 1.76 17.99
N PRO A 315 -27.71 0.89 18.95
CA PRO A 315 -27.00 0.74 20.21
C PRO A 315 -25.49 0.52 20.00
N GLY A 316 -24.67 1.37 20.62
CA GLY A 316 -23.20 1.33 20.51
C GLY A 316 -22.56 2.32 19.52
N GLU A 317 -23.36 2.98 18.66
CA GLU A 317 -22.87 4.03 17.75
C GLU A 317 -22.69 5.38 18.46
N ALA A 318 -23.57 5.72 19.41
CA ALA A 318 -23.41 6.91 20.24
C ALA A 318 -22.41 6.65 21.38
N ARG A 319 -21.31 7.40 21.41
CA ARG A 319 -20.27 7.29 22.44
C ARG A 319 -19.94 8.66 23.01
N ALA A 320 -20.02 8.79 24.33
CA ALA A 320 -19.49 9.92 25.07
C ALA A 320 -18.19 9.51 25.77
N ARG A 321 -17.16 10.35 25.70
CA ARG A 321 -15.88 10.12 26.41
C ARG A 321 -15.47 11.39 27.14
N LEU A 322 -15.23 11.27 28.45
CA LEU A 322 -14.71 12.35 29.28
C LEU A 322 -13.21 12.12 29.49
N TYR A 323 -12.42 13.15 29.20
CA TYR A 323 -10.99 13.15 29.44
C TYR A 323 -10.65 14.23 30.45
N LEU A 324 -9.89 13.87 31.47
CA LEU A 324 -9.40 14.78 32.50
C LEU A 324 -7.87 14.76 32.46
N SER A 325 -7.26 15.93 32.49
CA SER A 325 -5.81 16.08 32.50
C SER A 325 -5.45 17.34 33.27
N ARG A 326 -4.27 17.34 33.89
CA ARG A 326 -3.66 18.54 34.47
C ARG A 326 -2.82 19.31 33.45
N SER A 327 -2.71 18.81 32.23
CA SER A 327 -1.95 19.44 31.15
C SER A 327 -2.86 20.28 30.25
N PRO A 328 -2.46 21.52 29.89
CA PRO A 328 -3.19 22.32 28.90
C PRO A 328 -3.17 21.68 27.50
N LEU A 329 -2.29 20.71 27.24
CA LEU A 329 -2.26 20.00 25.95
C LEU A 329 -3.49 19.11 25.71
N LEU A 330 -4.33 18.90 26.72
CA LEU A 330 -5.63 18.25 26.54
C LEU A 330 -6.51 18.95 25.50
N HIS A 331 -6.39 20.27 25.34
CA HIS A 331 -7.12 21.04 24.33
C HIS A 331 -6.79 20.61 22.89
N LEU A 332 -5.62 20.01 22.66
CA LEU A 332 -5.20 19.51 21.34
C LEU A 332 -5.75 18.11 21.03
N ARG A 333 -6.32 17.40 22.02
CA ARG A 333 -6.81 16.04 21.85
C ARG A 333 -7.84 15.90 20.71
N PRO A 334 -8.86 16.76 20.55
CA PRO A 334 -9.82 16.62 19.46
C PRO A 334 -9.16 16.72 18.08
N ALA A 335 -8.22 17.65 17.90
CA ALA A 335 -7.47 17.81 16.66
C ALA A 335 -6.56 16.61 16.38
N ALA A 336 -5.81 16.15 17.39
CA ALA A 336 -4.95 14.98 17.26
C ALA A 336 -5.75 13.71 16.92
N ALA A 337 -6.92 13.52 17.53
CA ALA A 337 -7.80 12.41 17.21
C ALA A 337 -8.40 12.52 15.80
N TYR A 338 -8.67 13.73 15.30
CA TYR A 338 -9.14 13.94 13.93
C TYR A 338 -8.07 13.54 12.90
N LEU A 339 -6.81 13.90 13.15
CA LEU A 339 -5.70 13.56 12.24
C LEU A 339 -5.44 12.06 12.13
N LEU A 340 -5.74 11.29 13.19
CA LEU A 340 -5.65 9.82 13.18
C LEU A 340 -6.84 9.15 12.48
N ASP A 341 -7.98 9.85 12.37
CA ASP A 341 -9.21 9.31 11.78
C ASP A 341 -9.43 9.79 10.33
N TYR A 342 -8.63 10.75 9.82
CA TYR A 342 -8.87 11.39 8.53
C TYR A 342 -8.60 10.45 7.34
N PRO A 343 -9.57 10.23 6.42
CA PRO A 343 -9.51 9.12 5.48
C PRO A 343 -8.88 9.46 4.11
N TYR A 344 -8.64 10.74 3.83
CA TYR A 344 -8.11 11.19 2.53
C TYR A 344 -6.61 11.49 2.61
N GLY A 345 -5.91 11.40 1.48
CA GLY A 345 -4.44 11.38 1.47
C GLY A 345 -3.82 11.96 0.21
N CYS A 346 -4.23 13.17 -0.19
CA CYS A 346 -3.39 14.01 -1.06
C CYS A 346 -2.14 14.47 -0.29
N ILE A 347 -1.21 15.13 -0.99
CA ILE A 347 0.04 15.61 -0.38
C ILE A 347 -0.21 16.55 0.80
N GLU A 348 -1.18 17.47 0.71
CA GLU A 348 -1.49 18.41 1.79
C GLU A 348 -1.97 17.64 3.02
N GLN A 349 -3.00 16.81 2.85
CA GLN A 349 -3.68 16.12 3.95
C GLN A 349 -2.72 15.18 4.69
N THR A 350 -1.89 14.46 3.92
CA THR A 350 -0.88 13.56 4.47
C THR A 350 0.19 14.33 5.24
N SER A 351 0.63 15.46 4.70
CA SER A 351 1.64 16.33 5.33
C SER A 351 1.10 16.98 6.61
N SER A 352 -0.16 17.43 6.61
CA SER A 352 -0.87 17.97 7.78
C SER A 352 -0.88 16.97 8.94
N ALA A 353 -1.30 15.73 8.67
CA ALA A 353 -1.31 14.68 9.69
C ALA A 353 0.11 14.33 10.16
N THR A 354 1.05 14.14 9.24
CA THR A 354 2.42 13.75 9.56
C THR A 354 3.14 14.82 10.38
N PHE A 355 3.07 16.08 9.96
CA PHE A 355 3.68 17.21 10.66
C PHE A 355 3.14 17.36 12.09
N ALA A 356 1.82 17.40 12.24
CA ALA A 356 1.20 17.62 13.55
C ALA A 356 1.40 16.43 14.49
N LEU A 357 1.30 15.19 13.99
CA LEU A 357 1.57 14.00 14.81
C LEU A 357 3.04 13.94 15.25
N ALA A 358 3.99 14.40 14.41
CA ALA A 358 5.40 14.43 14.75
C ALA A 358 5.67 15.45 15.86
N ALA A 359 5.06 16.65 15.74
CA ALA A 359 5.12 17.69 16.75
C ALA A 359 4.50 17.25 18.10
N LEU A 360 3.40 16.49 18.06
CA LEU A 360 2.71 16.02 19.26
C LEU A 360 3.31 14.74 19.86
N ARG A 361 4.19 14.04 19.14
CA ARG A 361 4.72 12.73 19.54
C ARG A 361 5.31 12.71 20.95
N LYS A 362 6.15 13.69 21.31
CA LYS A 362 6.75 13.81 22.65
C LYS A 362 5.69 14.04 23.74
N ALA A 363 4.68 14.87 23.47
CA ALA A 363 3.59 15.15 24.40
C ALA A 363 2.70 13.90 24.61
N VAL A 364 2.43 13.14 23.56
CA VAL A 364 1.71 11.85 23.64
C VAL A 364 2.52 10.83 24.45
N ALA A 365 3.84 10.73 24.19
CA ALA A 365 4.73 9.83 24.95
C ALA A 365 4.76 10.17 26.44
N ALA A 366 4.71 11.46 26.79
CA ALA A 366 4.62 11.94 28.18
C ALA A 366 3.22 11.80 28.81
N GLY A 367 2.23 11.27 28.09
CA GLY A 367 0.86 11.12 28.59
C GLY A 367 0.06 12.42 28.72
N ALA A 368 0.55 13.53 28.12
CA ALA A 368 -0.09 14.84 28.23
C ALA A 368 -1.43 14.93 27.45
N ILE A 369 -1.62 14.04 26.47
CA ILE A 369 -2.81 13.97 25.62
C ILE A 369 -3.49 12.60 25.83
N PRO A 370 -4.33 12.45 26.88
CA PRO A 370 -4.89 11.15 27.25
C PRO A 370 -5.80 10.58 26.15
N GLY A 371 -5.79 9.25 26.03
CA GLY A 371 -6.61 8.50 25.07
C GLY A 371 -6.16 8.60 23.61
N ILE A 372 -4.90 8.98 23.38
CA ILE A 372 -4.17 8.82 22.12
C ILE A 372 -2.94 7.99 22.45
N SER A 373 -2.72 6.88 21.73
CA SER A 373 -1.61 5.99 22.03
C SER A 373 -0.37 6.35 21.20
N LEU A 374 0.83 6.27 21.80
CA LEU A 374 2.08 6.49 21.08
C LEU A 374 2.25 5.47 19.93
N ALA A 375 1.85 4.21 20.15
CA ALA A 375 1.92 3.17 19.12
C ALA A 375 1.07 3.51 17.88
N GLU A 376 -0.12 4.07 18.09
CA GLU A 376 -0.98 4.53 17.01
C GLU A 376 -0.37 5.73 16.28
N VAL A 377 0.12 6.73 17.03
CA VAL A 377 0.83 7.89 16.45
C VAL A 377 2.02 7.45 15.61
N ASP A 378 2.86 6.55 16.12
CA ASP A 378 4.05 6.04 15.42
C ASP A 378 3.70 5.22 14.18
N ARG A 379 2.57 4.50 14.19
CA ARG A 379 2.06 3.80 13.02
C ARG A 379 1.62 4.78 11.94
N PHE A 380 0.84 5.80 12.31
CA PHE A 380 0.36 6.82 11.37
C PHE A 380 1.49 7.70 10.84
N LEU A 381 2.49 8.04 11.67
CA LEU A 381 3.68 8.77 11.24
C LEU A 381 4.46 8.01 10.17
N ARG A 382 4.75 6.73 10.40
CA ARG A 382 5.45 5.89 9.42
C ARG A 382 4.65 5.76 8.12
N ALA A 383 3.35 5.54 8.22
CA ALA A 383 2.48 5.48 7.04
C ALA A 383 2.44 6.82 6.28
N GLY A 384 2.42 7.94 7.00
CA GLY A 384 2.45 9.29 6.43
C GLY A 384 3.74 9.59 5.68
N VAL A 385 4.90 9.25 6.26
CA VAL A 385 6.22 9.39 5.60
C VAL A 385 6.28 8.57 4.31
N GLU A 386 5.88 7.30 4.34
CA GLU A 386 5.86 6.46 3.14
C GLU A 386 4.86 6.97 2.08
N ARG A 387 3.72 7.49 2.54
CA ARG A 387 2.72 8.07 1.66
C ARG A 387 3.25 9.32 0.97
N ILE A 388 3.91 10.22 1.70
CA ILE A 388 4.60 11.39 1.12
C ILE A 388 5.65 10.93 0.10
N ARG A 389 6.49 9.96 0.46
CA ARG A 389 7.52 9.40 -0.43
C ARG A 389 6.93 8.88 -1.75
N SER A 390 5.76 8.24 -1.71
CA SER A 390 5.07 7.71 -2.91
C SER A 390 4.63 8.80 -3.91
N MET A 391 4.60 10.07 -3.49
CA MET A 391 4.25 11.22 -4.31
C MET A 391 5.48 11.99 -4.81
N GLN A 392 6.70 11.57 -4.47
CA GLN A 392 7.91 12.27 -4.90
C GLN A 392 8.20 12.04 -6.39
N VAL A 393 8.40 13.12 -7.14
CA VAL A 393 8.72 13.07 -8.57
C VAL A 393 10.23 13.14 -8.83
N ALA A 394 10.65 12.92 -10.08
CA ALA A 394 12.06 12.93 -10.50
C ALA A 394 12.82 14.19 -10.04
N GLY A 395 12.17 15.36 -10.08
CA GLY A 395 12.74 16.64 -9.65
C GLY A 395 12.89 16.84 -8.13
N GLY A 396 12.55 15.85 -7.29
CA GLY A 396 12.70 15.91 -5.83
C GLY A 396 11.50 16.53 -5.09
N GLY A 397 10.67 17.31 -5.79
CA GLY A 397 9.38 17.78 -5.27
C GLY A 397 8.34 16.67 -5.21
N PHE A 398 7.14 17.02 -4.75
CA PHE A 398 6.03 16.10 -4.53
C PHE A 398 4.83 16.50 -5.38
N ALA A 399 4.23 15.54 -6.07
CA ALA A 399 2.98 15.73 -6.77
C ALA A 399 1.79 15.75 -5.80
N TYR A 400 0.62 16.18 -6.27
CA TYR A 400 -0.55 16.33 -5.41
C TYR A 400 -1.18 14.97 -5.08
N TRP A 401 -1.15 14.05 -6.05
CA TRP A 401 -1.56 12.65 -5.90
C TRP A 401 -0.46 11.67 -6.37
N PRO A 402 -0.46 10.43 -5.88
CA PRO A 402 0.48 9.40 -6.34
C PRO A 402 0.31 9.10 -7.83
N GLY A 403 1.43 8.86 -8.51
CA GLY A 403 1.46 8.54 -9.94
C GLY A 403 1.44 9.76 -10.86
N GLU A 404 1.21 10.95 -10.32
CA GLU A 404 1.41 12.21 -11.05
C GLU A 404 2.91 12.50 -11.22
N THR A 405 3.26 13.17 -12.32
CA THR A 405 4.65 13.45 -12.69
C THR A 405 5.07 14.90 -12.46
N LYS A 406 4.11 15.77 -12.11
CA LYS A 406 4.35 17.20 -11.89
C LYS A 406 4.30 17.50 -10.39
N ALA A 407 5.36 18.14 -9.89
CA ALA A 407 5.38 18.63 -8.52
C ALA A 407 4.39 19.77 -8.32
N ASP A 408 3.65 19.74 -7.21
CA ASP A 408 2.90 20.87 -6.70
C ASP A 408 3.80 21.72 -5.78
N ARG A 409 3.88 23.03 -6.01
CA ARG A 409 4.88 23.88 -5.31
C ARG A 409 4.63 23.95 -3.82
N GLU A 410 3.41 24.30 -3.42
CA GLU A 410 3.04 24.47 -2.01
C GLU A 410 2.99 23.12 -1.29
N GLY A 411 2.40 22.10 -1.94
CA GLY A 411 2.39 20.73 -1.45
C GLY A 411 3.79 20.18 -1.23
N SER A 412 4.75 20.50 -2.11
CA SER A 412 6.14 20.08 -1.95
C SER A 412 6.81 20.70 -0.73
N LEU A 413 6.69 22.02 -0.55
CA LEU A 413 7.29 22.68 0.62
C LEU A 413 6.65 22.21 1.92
N TYR A 414 5.34 21.97 1.92
CA TYR A 414 4.63 21.48 3.08
C TYR A 414 4.95 20.02 3.41
N ALA A 415 5.15 19.18 2.39
CA ALA A 415 5.66 17.83 2.57
C ALA A 415 7.08 17.82 3.16
N ILE A 416 7.95 18.71 2.70
CA ILE A 416 9.30 18.86 3.28
C ILE A 416 9.21 19.24 4.75
N GLN A 417 8.35 20.19 5.13
CA GLN A 417 8.09 20.53 6.53
C GLN A 417 7.69 19.30 7.36
N ALA A 418 6.81 18.45 6.83
CA ALA A 418 6.39 17.23 7.51
C ALA A 418 7.53 16.22 7.66
N LEU A 419 8.36 16.02 6.62
CA LEU A 419 9.50 15.11 6.66
C LEU A 419 10.58 15.59 7.65
N VAL A 420 10.85 16.90 7.68
CA VAL A 420 11.78 17.51 8.65
C VAL A 420 11.29 17.26 10.07
N ALA A 421 10.02 17.54 10.35
CA ALA A 421 9.44 17.30 11.68
C ALA A 421 9.45 15.80 12.06
N ALA A 422 9.17 14.91 11.10
CA ALA A 422 9.23 13.46 11.34
C ALA A 422 10.66 13.00 11.69
N SER A 423 11.66 13.47 10.95
CA SER A 423 13.07 13.20 11.23
C SER A 423 13.49 13.71 12.62
N GLU A 424 13.14 14.95 12.98
CA GLU A 424 13.38 15.53 14.32
C GLU A 424 12.67 14.76 15.45
N ALA A 425 11.52 14.16 15.15
CA ALA A 425 10.76 13.32 16.08
C ALA A 425 11.34 11.89 16.22
N GLY A 426 12.42 11.56 15.49
CA GLY A 426 13.10 10.27 15.49
C GLY A 426 12.42 9.21 14.63
N VAL A 427 11.59 9.61 13.66
CA VAL A 427 11.00 8.71 12.67
C VAL A 427 11.97 8.54 11.52
N GLU A 428 12.16 7.30 11.08
CA GLU A 428 13.00 6.99 9.92
C GLU A 428 12.40 7.60 8.65
N VAL A 429 13.22 8.35 7.91
CA VAL A 429 12.88 8.93 6.61
C VAL A 429 13.93 8.47 5.61
N ASP A 430 13.50 7.99 4.44
CA ASP A 430 14.40 7.55 3.38
C ASP A 430 15.41 8.65 3.01
N ALA A 431 16.69 8.39 3.27
CA ALA A 431 17.78 9.34 3.13
C ALA A 431 17.87 9.93 1.72
N LYS A 432 17.71 9.09 0.69
CA LYS A 432 17.77 9.52 -0.72
C LYS A 432 16.59 10.41 -1.09
N SER A 433 15.38 10.02 -0.71
CA SER A 433 14.17 10.82 -0.91
C SER A 433 14.28 12.17 -0.19
N TYR A 434 14.74 12.15 1.05
CA TYR A 434 14.90 13.35 1.88
C TYR A 434 15.92 14.33 1.30
N ALA A 435 17.09 13.83 0.88
CA ALA A 435 18.11 14.64 0.22
C ALA A 435 17.60 15.25 -1.10
N ARG A 436 16.90 14.47 -1.93
CA ARG A 436 16.29 14.98 -3.18
C ARG A 436 15.24 16.06 -2.93
N ALA A 437 14.48 15.95 -1.84
CA ALA A 437 13.49 16.96 -1.48
C ALA A 437 14.14 18.28 -1.03
N LEU A 438 15.14 18.20 -0.15
CA LEU A 438 15.82 19.39 0.37
C LEU A 438 16.80 19.99 -0.63
N LEU A 439 17.78 19.22 -1.07
CA LEU A 439 18.87 19.70 -1.93
C LEU A 439 18.44 19.80 -3.40
N GLY A 440 17.55 18.93 -3.86
CA GLY A 440 17.05 18.95 -5.23
C GLY A 440 15.92 19.96 -5.47
N TYR A 441 14.96 20.05 -4.55
CA TYR A 441 13.75 20.86 -4.74
C TYR A 441 13.74 22.15 -3.92
N ALA A 442 13.86 22.09 -2.59
CA ALA A 442 13.80 23.30 -1.76
C ALA A 442 14.91 24.31 -2.13
N LEU A 443 16.14 23.84 -2.34
CA LEU A 443 17.25 24.71 -2.76
C LEU A 443 16.98 25.39 -4.12
N ARG A 444 16.31 24.69 -5.04
CA ARG A 444 15.89 25.27 -6.33
C ARG A 444 14.82 26.33 -6.14
N VAL A 445 13.84 26.10 -5.25
CA VAL A 445 12.82 27.11 -4.91
C VAL A 445 13.46 28.36 -4.31
N VAL A 446 14.52 28.22 -3.50
CA VAL A 446 15.29 29.36 -3.01
C VAL A 446 15.97 30.11 -4.16
N ALA A 447 16.61 29.40 -5.09
CA ALA A 447 17.29 29.99 -6.24
C ALA A 447 16.33 30.68 -7.24
N GLU A 448 15.14 30.12 -7.46
CA GLU A 448 14.09 30.69 -8.30
C GLU A 448 13.45 31.95 -7.67
N GLY A 449 13.50 32.08 -6.35
CA GLY A 449 12.95 33.22 -5.62
C GLY A 449 11.41 33.23 -5.52
N GLY A 450 10.87 34.40 -5.17
CA GLY A 450 9.43 34.63 -4.94
C GLY A 450 8.91 34.06 -3.61
N ASP A 451 7.59 34.00 -3.47
CA ASP A 451 6.89 33.80 -2.18
C ASP A 451 7.23 32.51 -1.42
N GLY A 452 7.64 31.45 -2.12
CA GLY A 452 8.04 30.17 -1.52
C GLY A 452 9.49 30.13 -1.01
N ALA A 453 10.35 31.05 -1.45
CA ALA A 453 11.79 31.03 -1.13
C ALA A 453 12.08 31.25 0.36
N PRO A 454 11.39 32.14 1.10
CA PRO A 454 11.61 32.29 2.54
C PRO A 454 11.27 31.02 3.32
N PHE A 455 10.18 30.34 2.96
CA PHE A 455 9.79 29.10 3.63
C PHE A 455 10.76 27.96 3.29
N ALA A 456 11.16 27.81 2.03
CA ALA A 456 12.19 26.85 1.63
C ALA A 456 13.53 27.07 2.36
N THR A 457 13.93 28.33 2.54
CA THR A 457 15.15 28.70 3.30
C THR A 457 15.04 28.28 4.77
N TYR A 458 13.89 28.52 5.39
CA TYR A 458 13.59 28.07 6.76
C TYR A 458 13.68 26.54 6.90
N LEU A 459 13.10 25.80 5.95
CA LEU A 459 13.14 24.33 5.96
C LEU A 459 14.56 23.79 5.84
N LEU A 460 15.36 24.37 4.93
CA LEU A 460 16.75 24.01 4.77
C LEU A 460 17.58 24.32 6.02
N GLY A 461 17.35 25.48 6.67
CA GLY A 461 17.98 25.81 7.94
C GLY A 461 17.64 24.82 9.06
N ARG A 462 16.36 24.47 9.22
CA ARG A 462 15.90 23.45 10.19
C ARG A 462 16.47 22.06 9.95
N ALA A 463 16.56 21.68 8.69
CA ALA A 463 17.14 20.40 8.31
C ALA A 463 18.69 20.41 8.44
N GLY A 464 19.29 21.54 8.77
CA GLY A 464 20.72 21.74 8.87
C GLY A 464 21.38 22.08 7.54
N PHE A 465 20.76 22.02 6.37
CA PHE A 465 21.49 22.21 5.09
C PHE A 465 21.93 23.64 4.74
N LEU A 466 21.59 24.67 5.53
CA LEU A 466 22.09 26.04 5.31
C LEU A 466 22.82 26.58 6.52
N ARG A 467 23.98 27.19 6.27
CA ARG A 467 24.71 27.97 7.29
C ARG A 467 24.02 29.32 7.54
N PRO A 468 24.02 29.83 8.78
CA PRO A 468 23.41 31.10 9.14
C PRO A 468 23.78 32.29 8.22
N GLU A 469 25.02 32.35 7.75
CA GLU A 469 25.54 33.44 6.92
C GLU A 469 24.86 33.46 5.54
N ARG A 470 24.66 32.28 4.95
CA ARG A 470 23.97 32.12 3.65
C ARG A 470 22.48 32.49 3.74
N ILE A 471 21.87 32.27 4.90
CA ILE A 471 20.47 32.63 5.18
C ILE A 471 20.32 34.16 5.24
N GLN A 472 21.30 34.88 5.81
CA GLN A 472 21.32 36.34 5.86
C GLN A 472 21.49 36.99 4.47
N GLU A 473 22.28 36.38 3.58
CA GLU A 473 22.41 36.85 2.19
C GLU A 473 21.07 36.77 1.44
N VAL A 474 20.38 35.64 1.53
CA VAL A 474 19.03 35.46 0.94
C VAL A 474 18.04 36.46 1.56
N ALA A 475 18.15 36.71 2.88
CA ALA A 475 17.31 37.65 3.61
C ALA A 475 17.42 39.10 3.14
N SER A 476 18.63 39.53 2.79
CA SER A 476 18.88 40.90 2.34
C SER A 476 18.23 41.24 0.99
N SER A 477 17.76 40.23 0.25
CA SER A 477 17.21 40.38 -1.11
C SER A 477 15.68 40.33 -1.20
N GLN A 478 14.95 40.06 -0.10
CA GLN A 478 13.51 39.79 -0.12
C GLN A 478 12.73 40.62 0.91
N GLY A 479 11.65 41.30 0.48
CA GLY A 479 10.75 42.07 1.35
C GLY A 479 9.50 41.29 1.79
N GLY A 480 8.78 41.76 2.82
CA GLY A 480 7.48 41.21 3.24
C GLY A 480 7.54 40.02 4.21
N ARG A 481 6.76 38.95 3.98
CA ARG A 481 6.67 37.74 4.85
C ARG A 481 8.02 37.08 5.15
N ALA A 482 9.02 37.35 4.31
CA ALA A 482 10.40 36.94 4.53
C ALA A 482 10.97 37.42 5.89
N ALA A 483 10.59 38.62 6.35
CA ALA A 483 11.09 39.22 7.59
C ALA A 483 10.79 38.41 8.87
N LEU A 484 9.80 37.50 8.84
CA LEU A 484 9.45 36.64 9.98
C LEU A 484 10.10 35.25 9.92
N LEU A 485 10.23 34.66 8.73
CA LEU A 485 10.76 33.30 8.57
C LEU A 485 12.28 33.25 8.55
N LEU A 486 12.95 34.33 8.13
CA LEU A 486 14.41 34.36 7.99
C LEU A 486 15.15 34.41 9.34
N PRO A 487 14.71 35.17 10.36
CA PRO A 487 15.28 35.05 11.71
C PRO A 487 15.09 33.66 12.32
N LEU A 488 13.93 33.03 12.08
CA LEU A 488 13.66 31.64 12.50
C LEU A 488 14.55 30.63 11.79
N ALA A 489 14.87 30.86 10.52
CA ALA A 489 15.78 30.03 9.74
C ALA A 489 17.22 30.10 10.29
N VAL A 490 17.68 31.30 10.69
CA VAL A 490 18.98 31.50 11.34
C VAL A 490 19.05 30.78 12.69
N GLU A 491 18.00 30.90 13.51
CA GLU A 491 17.94 30.22 14.81
C GLU A 491 17.92 28.70 14.66
N ALA A 492 17.09 28.19 13.74
CA ALA A 492 17.02 26.78 13.41
C ALA A 492 18.36 26.20 12.93
N ALA A 493 19.10 26.96 12.10
CA ALA A 493 20.42 26.55 11.63
C ALA A 493 21.44 26.52 12.78
N ARG A 494 21.34 27.42 13.75
CA ARG A 494 22.18 27.42 14.97
C ARG A 494 21.88 26.21 15.85
N ASP A 495 20.60 25.91 16.10
CA ASP A 495 20.20 24.73 16.87
C ASP A 495 20.61 23.41 16.19
N GLY A 496 20.47 23.33 14.86
CA GLY A 496 20.89 22.18 14.06
C GLY A 496 22.39 21.89 14.11
N LEU A 497 23.23 22.92 14.26
CA LEU A 497 24.68 22.78 14.43
C LEU A 497 25.06 22.16 15.78
N HIS A 498 24.24 22.32 16.82
CA HIS A 498 24.47 21.75 18.15
C HIS A 498 24.05 20.27 18.28
N GLY A 499 23.23 19.74 17.36
CA GLY A 499 22.70 18.37 17.36
C GLY A 499 23.53 17.31 16.62
N GLY A 500 24.80 17.58 16.33
CA GLY A 500 25.70 16.69 15.59
C GLY A 500 25.78 17.02 14.10
N GLY A 501 26.70 17.94 13.79
CA GLY A 501 27.49 18.00 12.57
C GLY A 501 26.74 17.96 11.23
N LEU A 502 26.25 19.12 10.81
CA LEU A 502 25.78 19.43 9.46
C LEU A 502 26.70 18.89 8.34
N GLU A 503 28.01 18.93 8.56
CA GLU A 503 29.01 18.38 7.62
C GLU A 503 28.97 16.85 7.53
N ALA A 504 28.86 16.13 8.66
CA ALA A 504 28.74 14.67 8.66
C ALA A 504 27.46 14.21 7.94
N ARG A 505 26.33 14.86 8.22
CA ARG A 505 25.04 14.54 7.56
C ARG A 505 25.05 14.86 6.06
N LEU A 506 25.74 15.92 5.64
CA LEU A 506 25.85 16.31 4.23
C LEU A 506 26.72 15.33 3.44
N PHE A 507 27.87 14.91 3.98
CA PHE A 507 28.74 13.92 3.32
C PHE A 507 28.08 12.55 3.19
N ASP A 508 27.40 12.07 4.23
CA ASP A 508 26.68 10.78 4.19
C ASP A 508 25.55 10.78 3.15
N LEU A 509 24.82 11.89 3.02
CA LEU A 509 23.70 12.01 2.08
C LEU A 509 24.14 12.26 0.64
N LEU A 510 25.21 13.03 0.42
CA LEU A 510 25.80 13.21 -0.91
C LEU A 510 26.41 11.91 -1.43
N ALA A 511 27.11 11.15 -0.57
CA ALA A 511 27.63 9.83 -0.91
C ALA A 511 26.51 8.84 -1.32
N LEU A 512 25.36 8.89 -0.65
CA LEU A 512 24.18 8.06 -0.98
C LEU A 512 23.45 8.52 -2.25
N ALA A 513 23.52 9.81 -2.60
CA ALA A 513 22.95 10.35 -3.84
C ALA A 513 23.81 9.99 -5.06
N GLU A 514 25.14 10.07 -4.93
CA GLU A 514 26.12 9.77 -5.99
C GLU A 514 26.29 8.27 -6.24
N ALA A 515 26.14 7.41 -5.22
CA ALA A 515 26.25 5.96 -5.35
C ALA A 515 25.13 5.28 -6.16
N GLY A 516 24.15 6.04 -6.67
CA GLY A 516 22.98 5.53 -7.39
C GLY A 516 22.78 6.06 -8.81
N GLU A 517 23.78 6.72 -9.41
CA GLU A 517 23.79 7.11 -10.83
C GLU A 517 24.59 6.12 -11.71
N GLY A 518 24.74 4.87 -11.26
CA GLY A 518 25.27 3.75 -12.06
C GLY A 518 24.18 2.98 -12.79
#